data_AF-A0A2E2VWT4-F1
#
_entry.id   AF-A0A2E2VWT4-F1
#
_cell.length_a   1.000
_cell.length_b   1.000
_cell.length_c   1.000
_cell.angle_alpha   90.00
_cell.angle_beta   90.00
_cell.angle_gamma   90.00
#
_symmetry.space_group_name_H-M   'P 1'
#
loop_
_entity.id
_entity.type
_entity.pdbx_description
1 polymer ?
#
loop_
_entity_poly.entity_id
_entity_poly.type
_entity_poly.pdbx_seq_one_letter_code
_entity_poly.pdbx_strand_id
1 'polypeptide(L)'
;TGTLELTEKFDSNSGLPMSMGYNRSIIRFAFDNRVNTVSDKINTKEGLAVFKIVDKKAASFKSYEDSRSEISKIISEELKKDYIIKLINEENLSWSEIEKLLNPSLPIIANNPFEGETDKIKEFQTNNGLESDGKWGPVSQKKYEETELEKYNKTKLANVSKSEEGSINGSFKSIGKNYQLMGYLSAMKDGDVSNIIESNNKIYQIKLNNISEPTEIIDEEKFKSIRKRLLNSMSNSIFNNWIQYCRKNADIVDVRHKSI
;
A
#
# COMPACT_ATOMS: atom_id res chain seq x y z
N THR A 1 -12.59 12.19 36.34
CA THR A 1 -13.04 11.19 35.35
C THR A 1 -12.83 11.77 33.97
N GLY A 2 -11.81 11.30 33.25
CA GLY A 2 -11.50 11.81 31.91
C GLY A 2 -12.40 11.12 30.87
N THR A 3 -13.23 11.89 30.19
CA THR A 3 -13.97 11.41 29.02
C THR A 3 -13.05 11.51 27.82
N LEU A 4 -12.64 10.37 27.27
CA LEU A 4 -11.95 10.31 25.98
C LEU A 4 -13.01 10.29 24.88
N GLU A 5 -13.09 11.38 24.10
CA GLU A 5 -13.86 11.38 22.86
C GLU A 5 -13.03 10.79 21.72
N LEU A 6 -13.21 9.50 21.45
CA LEU A 6 -12.71 8.85 20.25
C LEU A 6 -13.68 9.09 19.11
N THR A 7 -13.31 9.97 18.16
CA THR A 7 -14.05 10.14 16.90
C THR A 7 -13.33 9.38 15.80
N GLU A 8 -13.71 8.12 15.55
CA GLU A 8 -13.27 7.37 14.37
C GLU A 8 -14.23 7.70 13.22
N LYS A 9 -13.72 8.21 12.10
CA LYS A 9 -14.54 8.45 10.91
C LYS A 9 -14.88 7.10 10.27
N PHE A 10 -16.15 6.74 10.29
CA PHE A 10 -16.70 5.47 9.80
C PHE A 10 -16.92 5.46 8.27
N ASP A 11 -15.94 5.94 7.50
CA ASP A 11 -16.04 6.01 6.03
C ASP A 11 -15.51 4.75 5.32
N SER A 12 -14.72 3.94 6.03
CA SER A 12 -14.11 2.70 5.54
C SER A 12 -14.67 1.47 6.27
N ASN A 13 -14.58 0.29 5.64
CA ASN A 13 -15.00 -1.00 6.23
C ASN A 13 -16.50 -1.07 6.66
N SER A 14 -17.41 -0.54 5.84
CA SER A 14 -18.86 -0.44 6.15
C SER A 14 -19.15 0.37 7.43
N GLY A 15 -18.25 1.28 7.80
CA GLY A 15 -18.38 2.10 9.00
C GLY A 15 -18.14 1.34 10.31
N LEU A 16 -17.37 0.25 10.27
CA LEU A 16 -16.90 -0.46 11.46
C LEU A 16 -15.46 -0.05 11.79
N PRO A 17 -15.11 0.15 13.08
CA PRO A 17 -13.74 0.37 13.52
C PRO A 17 -12.77 -0.64 12.91
N MET A 18 -11.58 -0.18 12.51
CA MET A 18 -10.54 -1.08 11.97
C MET A 18 -10.15 -2.17 12.98
N SER A 19 -10.20 -1.86 14.28
CA SER A 19 -9.99 -2.82 15.37
C SER A 19 -11.04 -3.93 15.41
N MET A 20 -12.24 -3.71 14.89
CA MET A 20 -13.28 -4.75 14.87
C MET A 20 -13.20 -5.64 13.63
N GLY A 21 -12.57 -5.14 12.56
CA GLY A 21 -12.50 -5.80 11.26
C GLY A 21 -13.84 -5.85 10.53
N TYR A 22 -13.86 -6.39 9.32
CA TYR A 22 -15.11 -6.62 8.58
C TYR A 22 -15.88 -7.77 9.24
N ASN A 23 -17.12 -7.51 9.69
CA ASN A 23 -17.95 -8.54 10.29
C ASN A 23 -19.42 -8.42 9.85
N ARG A 24 -19.84 -9.39 9.03
CA ARG A 24 -21.20 -9.46 8.48
C ARG A 24 -22.29 -9.56 9.54
N SER A 25 -22.01 -10.17 10.70
CA SER A 25 -22.98 -10.31 11.78
C SER A 25 -23.30 -8.95 12.40
N ILE A 26 -22.31 -8.06 12.54
CA ILE A 26 -22.52 -6.69 13.03
C ILE A 26 -23.38 -5.90 12.03
N ILE A 27 -23.05 -6.01 10.73
CA ILE A 27 -23.78 -5.34 9.66
C ILE A 27 -25.26 -5.79 9.66
N ARG A 28 -25.51 -7.12 9.65
CA ARG A 28 -26.88 -7.65 9.72
C ARG A 28 -27.62 -7.16 10.95
N PHE A 29 -26.98 -7.20 12.12
CA PHE A 29 -27.59 -6.69 13.33
C PHE A 29 -28.06 -5.25 13.18
N ALA A 30 -27.21 -4.36 12.66
CA ALA A 30 -27.53 -2.94 12.45
C ALA A 30 -28.69 -2.71 11.45
N PHE A 31 -28.73 -3.47 10.36
CA PHE A 31 -29.78 -3.31 9.34
C PHE A 31 -31.11 -3.95 9.74
N ASP A 32 -31.09 -5.14 10.36
CA ASP A 32 -32.28 -5.97 10.58
C ASP A 32 -33.04 -5.62 11.87
N ASN A 33 -32.38 -4.98 12.86
CA ASN A 33 -32.98 -4.73 14.19
C ASN A 33 -33.40 -3.29 14.39
N ARG A 34 -34.28 -2.99 15.36
CA ARG A 34 -34.81 -1.62 15.59
C ARG A 34 -33.85 -0.76 16.42
N VAL A 35 -34.09 0.55 16.45
CA VAL A 35 -33.41 1.45 17.40
C VAL A 35 -33.66 0.96 18.84
N ASN A 36 -32.65 1.10 19.70
CA ASN A 36 -32.55 0.59 21.06
C ASN A 36 -32.40 -0.93 21.21
N THR A 37 -32.34 -1.71 20.14
CA THR A 37 -31.98 -3.14 20.24
C THR A 37 -30.51 -3.30 20.63
N VAL A 38 -30.22 -4.30 21.47
CA VAL A 38 -28.88 -4.71 21.89
C VAL A 38 -28.57 -6.08 21.28
N SER A 39 -27.38 -6.26 20.72
CA SER A 39 -26.96 -7.53 20.11
C SER A 39 -26.56 -8.56 21.16
N ASP A 40 -26.54 -9.83 20.76
CA ASP A 40 -25.73 -10.83 21.45
C ASP A 40 -24.23 -10.52 21.34
N LYS A 41 -23.40 -11.26 22.07
CA LYS A 41 -21.93 -11.10 22.00
C LYS A 41 -21.44 -11.50 20.59
N ILE A 42 -20.82 -10.56 19.88
CA ILE A 42 -20.25 -10.77 18.55
C ILE A 42 -18.73 -10.85 18.65
N ASN A 43 -18.13 -11.91 18.08
CA ASN A 43 -16.67 -12.03 17.95
C ASN A 43 -16.15 -11.03 16.90
N THR A 44 -15.30 -10.11 17.31
CA THR A 44 -14.57 -9.17 16.45
C THR A 44 -13.09 -9.55 16.41
N LYS A 45 -12.30 -8.87 15.57
CA LYS A 45 -10.86 -9.14 15.46
C LYS A 45 -10.11 -8.98 16.80
N GLU A 46 -10.48 -7.99 17.61
CA GLU A 46 -9.82 -7.67 18.90
C GLU A 46 -10.61 -8.12 20.13
N GLY A 47 -11.63 -8.98 19.96
CA GLY A 47 -12.38 -9.59 21.08
C GLY A 47 -13.89 -9.58 20.91
N LEU A 48 -14.60 -9.83 22.00
CA LEU A 48 -16.07 -9.85 22.02
C LEU A 48 -16.63 -8.44 22.17
N ALA A 49 -17.59 -8.08 21.34
CA ALA A 49 -18.29 -6.80 21.40
C ALA A 49 -19.81 -7.00 21.48
N VAL A 50 -20.49 -6.04 22.10
CA VAL A 50 -21.96 -5.94 22.17
C VAL A 50 -22.34 -4.57 21.61
N PHE A 51 -23.33 -4.55 20.71
CA PHE A 51 -23.74 -3.34 20.01
C PHE A 51 -25.14 -2.93 20.44
N LYS A 52 -25.35 -1.63 20.66
CA LYS A 52 -26.68 -1.03 20.83
C LYS A 52 -26.94 -0.09 19.66
N ILE A 53 -28.10 -0.24 19.01
CA ILE A 53 -28.51 0.69 17.95
C ILE A 53 -29.01 1.97 18.60
N VAL A 54 -28.24 3.06 18.50
CA VAL A 54 -28.60 4.37 19.08
C VAL A 54 -29.57 5.12 18.20
N ASP A 55 -29.39 5.06 16.88
CA ASP A 55 -30.21 5.76 15.90
C ASP A 55 -30.19 5.03 14.55
N LYS A 56 -31.16 5.32 13.68
CA LYS A 56 -31.22 4.86 12.29
C LYS A 56 -31.48 6.02 11.34
N LYS A 57 -30.50 6.31 10.49
CA LYS A 57 -30.66 7.26 9.39
C LYS A 57 -31.42 6.59 8.23
N ALA A 58 -32.35 7.33 7.63
CA ALA A 58 -33.02 6.89 6.42
C ALA A 58 -32.01 6.76 5.27
N ALA A 59 -32.32 5.91 4.28
CA ALA A 59 -31.54 5.82 3.07
C ALA A 59 -31.42 7.21 2.42
N SER A 60 -30.19 7.66 2.22
CA SER A 60 -29.89 8.90 1.52
C SER A 60 -29.17 8.59 0.23
N PHE A 61 -29.42 9.40 -0.80
CA PHE A 61 -28.60 9.36 -2.00
C PHE A 61 -27.31 10.15 -1.76
N LYS A 62 -26.25 9.72 -2.44
CA LYS A 62 -25.05 10.54 -2.59
C LYS A 62 -25.45 11.83 -3.33
N SER A 63 -24.89 12.98 -2.95
CA SER A 63 -25.22 14.23 -3.63
C SER A 63 -24.77 14.18 -5.10
N TYR A 64 -25.37 15.03 -5.95
CA TYR A 64 -24.93 15.16 -7.33
C TYR A 64 -23.44 15.55 -7.39
N GLU A 65 -22.99 16.48 -6.55
CA GLU A 65 -21.61 16.95 -6.56
C GLU A 65 -20.61 15.87 -6.12
N ASP A 66 -20.94 15.10 -5.09
CA ASP A 66 -20.06 14.02 -4.64
C ASP A 66 -20.04 12.84 -5.65
N SER A 67 -21.15 12.61 -6.36
CA SER A 67 -21.21 11.59 -7.42
C SER A 67 -20.45 12.05 -8.66
N ARG A 68 -20.60 13.32 -9.04
CA ARG A 68 -19.90 13.94 -10.16
C ARG A 68 -18.39 13.94 -9.96
N SER A 69 -17.92 14.31 -8.76
CA SER A 69 -16.49 14.31 -8.43
C SER A 69 -15.89 12.89 -8.49
N GLU A 70 -16.60 11.88 -7.99
CA GLU A 70 -16.18 10.48 -8.09
C GLU A 70 -16.11 9.99 -9.54
N ILE A 71 -17.18 10.19 -10.32
CA ILE A 71 -17.21 9.78 -11.74
C ILE A 71 -16.12 10.50 -12.54
N SER A 72 -15.97 11.82 -12.33
CA SER A 72 -14.95 12.62 -13.00
C SER A 72 -13.54 12.10 -12.70
N LYS A 73 -13.29 11.71 -11.44
CA LYS A 73 -12.03 11.09 -11.04
C LYS A 73 -11.78 9.78 -11.79
N ILE A 74 -12.76 8.87 -11.82
CA ILE A 74 -12.66 7.58 -12.51
C ILE A 74 -12.35 7.79 -14.00
N ILE A 75 -13.12 8.62 -14.68
CA ILE A 75 -12.91 8.91 -16.11
C ILE A 75 -11.52 9.53 -16.34
N SER A 76 -11.10 10.45 -15.47
CA SER A 76 -9.78 11.07 -15.58
C SER A 76 -8.64 10.07 -15.39
N GLU A 77 -8.81 9.06 -14.53
CA GLU A 77 -7.84 7.98 -14.33
C GLU A 77 -7.76 7.05 -15.55
N GLU A 78 -8.90 6.68 -16.13
CA GLU A 78 -8.98 5.88 -17.36
C GLU A 78 -8.34 6.60 -18.55
N LEU A 79 -8.70 7.87 -18.79
CA LEU A 79 -8.14 8.66 -19.90
C LEU A 79 -6.62 8.83 -19.79
N LYS A 80 -6.09 9.00 -18.57
CA LYS A 80 -4.63 9.06 -18.34
C LYS A 80 -3.97 7.74 -18.69
N LYS A 81 -4.59 6.62 -18.32
CA LYS A 81 -4.08 5.29 -18.63
C LYS A 81 -4.02 5.07 -20.14
N ASP A 82 -5.12 5.35 -20.85
CA ASP A 82 -5.19 5.20 -22.30
C ASP A 82 -4.16 6.07 -23.02
N TYR A 83 -3.98 7.31 -22.57
CA TYR A 83 -2.94 8.20 -23.09
C TYR A 83 -1.53 7.62 -22.92
N ILE A 84 -1.20 7.06 -21.76
CA ILE A 84 0.12 6.46 -21.52
C ILE A 84 0.32 5.20 -22.37
N ILE A 85 -0.71 4.35 -22.51
CA ILE A 85 -0.66 3.17 -23.38
C ILE A 85 -0.34 3.61 -24.82
N LYS A 86 -0.99 4.68 -25.28
CA LYS A 86 -0.78 5.23 -26.62
C LYS A 86 0.65 5.75 -26.79
N LEU A 87 1.15 6.56 -25.85
CA LEU A 87 2.52 7.10 -25.87
C LEU A 87 3.57 5.99 -25.96
N ILE A 88 3.39 4.93 -25.18
CA ILE A 88 4.33 3.81 -25.09
C ILE A 88 4.34 2.99 -26.38
N ASN A 89 3.17 2.70 -26.95
CA ASN A 89 3.05 1.76 -28.06
C ASN A 89 3.19 2.40 -29.45
N GLU A 90 2.74 3.65 -29.62
CA GLU A 90 2.59 4.26 -30.95
C GLU A 90 3.71 5.25 -31.29
N GLU A 91 4.24 5.98 -30.31
CA GLU A 91 5.13 7.11 -30.58
C GLU A 91 6.62 6.74 -30.66
N ASN A 92 6.98 5.46 -30.43
CA ASN A 92 8.38 4.96 -30.44
C ASN A 92 9.35 5.82 -29.60
N LEU A 93 8.85 6.50 -28.57
CA LEU A 93 9.64 7.37 -27.71
C LEU A 93 10.57 6.55 -26.82
N SER A 94 11.74 7.09 -26.53
CA SER A 94 12.61 6.52 -25.50
C SER A 94 12.00 6.71 -24.11
N TRP A 95 12.33 5.81 -23.19
CA TRP A 95 11.88 5.86 -21.80
C TRP A 95 12.21 7.19 -21.11
N SER A 96 13.33 7.83 -21.49
CA SER A 96 13.72 9.15 -20.96
C SER A 96 12.86 10.29 -21.49
N GLU A 97 12.41 10.20 -22.74
CA GLU A 97 11.50 11.20 -23.34
C GLU A 97 10.11 11.09 -22.73
N ILE A 98 9.62 9.87 -22.55
CA ILE A 98 8.34 9.61 -21.87
C ILE A 98 8.38 10.14 -20.44
N GLU A 99 9.46 9.88 -19.69
CA GLU A 99 9.63 10.41 -18.33
C GLU A 99 9.61 11.94 -18.31
N LYS A 100 10.31 12.59 -19.25
CA LYS A 100 10.36 14.05 -19.35
C LYS A 100 9.01 14.67 -19.76
N LEU A 101 8.26 13.99 -20.63
CA LEU A 101 6.95 14.44 -21.10
C LEU A 101 5.89 14.36 -20.00
N LEU A 102 5.90 13.27 -19.22
CA LEU A 102 4.91 13.03 -18.17
C LEU A 102 5.21 13.79 -16.89
N ASN A 103 6.47 14.08 -16.60
CA ASN A 103 6.85 14.79 -15.39
C ASN A 103 6.87 16.31 -15.60
N PRO A 104 6.57 17.10 -14.54
CA PRO A 104 6.77 18.55 -14.60
C PRO A 104 8.23 18.89 -14.88
N SER A 105 8.49 20.08 -15.43
CA SER A 105 9.86 20.57 -15.63
C SER A 105 10.61 20.64 -14.30
N LEU A 106 11.91 20.34 -14.33
CA LEU A 106 12.78 20.46 -13.16
C LEU A 106 12.68 21.88 -12.56
N PRO A 107 12.53 22.02 -11.24
CA PRO A 107 12.50 23.33 -10.60
C PRO A 107 13.86 24.01 -10.74
N ILE A 108 13.84 25.32 -10.96
CA ILE A 108 15.04 26.15 -10.88
C ILE A 108 15.34 26.36 -9.41
N ILE A 109 16.40 25.74 -8.89
CA ILE A 109 16.81 25.88 -7.49
C ILE A 109 17.67 27.14 -7.37
N ALA A 110 17.18 28.12 -6.60
CA ALA A 110 17.92 29.35 -6.36
C ALA A 110 19.19 29.08 -5.52
N ASN A 111 20.28 29.75 -5.88
CA ASN A 111 21.45 29.83 -5.01
C ASN A 111 21.20 30.94 -3.98
N ASN A 112 21.24 30.61 -2.69
CA ASN A 112 20.88 31.52 -1.59
C ASN A 112 19.41 32.05 -1.67
N PRO A 113 18.40 31.18 -1.51
CA PRO A 113 16.98 31.53 -1.61
C PRO A 113 16.48 32.51 -0.55
N PHE A 114 17.20 32.72 0.55
CA PHE A 114 16.82 33.61 1.67
C PHE A 114 17.83 34.74 1.87
N GLU A 115 18.44 35.22 0.78
CA GLU A 115 19.43 36.28 0.84
C GLU A 115 18.89 37.53 1.56
N GLY A 116 19.62 37.99 2.58
CA GLY A 116 19.24 39.14 3.40
C GLY A 116 18.17 38.85 4.47
N GLU A 117 17.62 37.65 4.55
CA GLU A 117 16.55 37.27 5.47
C GLU A 117 17.07 36.33 6.58
N THR A 118 17.78 36.89 7.56
CA THR A 118 18.42 36.12 8.64
C THR A 118 17.46 35.23 9.42
N ASP A 119 16.22 35.68 9.62
CA ASP A 119 15.22 34.94 10.39
C ASP A 119 14.74 33.70 9.62
N LYS A 120 14.54 33.81 8.30
CA LYS A 120 14.16 32.67 7.44
C LYS A 120 15.31 31.66 7.31
N ILE A 121 16.55 32.13 7.26
CA ILE A 121 17.74 31.26 7.28
C ILE A 121 17.76 30.44 8.59
N LYS A 122 17.59 31.10 9.74
CA LYS A 122 17.58 30.44 11.06
C LYS A 122 16.44 29.43 11.20
N GLU A 123 15.25 29.78 10.71
CA GLU A 123 14.08 28.90 10.70
C GLU A 123 14.33 27.66 9.84
N PHE A 124 14.83 27.83 8.62
CA PHE A 124 15.19 26.72 7.73
C PHE A 124 16.25 25.80 8.36
N GLN A 125 17.31 26.38 8.94
CA GLN A 125 18.38 25.64 9.60
C GLN A 125 17.84 24.80 10.76
N THR A 126 17.03 25.41 11.64
CA THR A 126 16.41 24.72 12.79
C THR A 126 15.52 23.57 12.33
N ASN A 127 14.65 23.81 11.35
CA ASN A 127 13.71 22.81 10.83
C ASN A 127 14.41 21.63 10.15
N ASN A 128 15.64 21.81 9.67
CA ASN A 128 16.43 20.78 9.00
C ASN A 128 17.58 20.22 9.86
N GLY A 129 17.63 20.56 11.16
CA GLY A 129 18.64 20.06 12.09
C GLY A 129 20.05 20.58 11.85
N LEU A 130 20.18 21.77 11.26
CA LEU A 130 21.44 22.49 11.06
C LEU A 130 21.68 23.50 12.19
N GLU A 131 22.93 23.95 12.32
CA GLU A 131 23.27 25.06 13.23
C GLU A 131 22.55 26.35 12.79
N SER A 132 21.78 26.94 13.69
CA SER A 132 20.94 28.12 13.43
C SER A 132 21.73 29.43 13.56
N ASP A 133 22.78 29.57 12.75
CA ASP A 133 23.68 30.74 12.78
C ASP A 133 23.13 31.95 11.99
N GLY A 134 22.08 31.74 11.18
CA GLY A 134 21.49 32.79 10.33
C GLY A 134 22.35 33.19 9.14
N LYS A 135 23.40 32.41 8.82
CA LYS A 135 24.25 32.60 7.65
C LYS A 135 23.99 31.50 6.63
N TRP A 136 23.62 31.89 5.42
CA TRP A 136 23.47 30.92 4.34
C TRP A 136 24.84 30.43 3.88
N GLY A 137 25.09 29.13 4.04
CA GLY A 137 26.36 28.50 3.66
C GLY A 137 26.17 27.24 2.80
N PRO A 138 27.27 26.60 2.36
CA PRO A 138 27.23 25.43 1.49
C PRO A 138 26.41 24.26 2.05
N VAL A 139 26.42 24.08 3.37
CA VAL A 139 25.62 23.04 4.05
C VAL A 139 24.13 23.35 3.96
N SER A 140 23.73 24.61 4.16
CA SER A 140 22.34 25.04 4.04
C SER A 140 21.87 24.94 2.58
N GLN A 141 22.71 25.35 1.63
CA GLN A 141 22.43 25.24 0.20
C GLN A 141 22.22 23.78 -0.24
N LYS A 142 23.12 22.87 0.14
CA LYS A 142 22.98 21.45 -0.17
C LYS A 142 21.70 20.87 0.42
N LYS A 143 21.39 21.21 1.68
CA LYS A 143 20.16 20.73 2.33
C LYS A 143 18.91 21.27 1.65
N TYR A 144 18.95 22.53 1.20
CA TYR A 144 17.86 23.14 0.45
C TYR A 144 17.64 22.44 -0.89
N GLU A 145 18.72 22.22 -1.65
CA GLU A 145 18.69 21.43 -2.89
C GLU A 145 18.08 20.04 -2.69
N GLU A 146 18.50 19.33 -1.64
CA GLU A 146 17.93 18.03 -1.27
C GLU A 146 16.41 18.14 -1.00
N THR A 147 15.99 19.12 -0.20
CA THR A 147 14.57 19.30 0.14
C THR A 147 13.70 19.68 -1.07
N GLU A 148 14.20 20.54 -1.96
CA GLU A 148 13.49 20.92 -3.19
C GLU A 148 13.43 19.75 -4.18
N LEU A 149 14.51 18.96 -4.29
CA LEU A 149 14.52 17.76 -5.12
C LEU A 149 13.59 16.68 -4.56
N GLU A 150 13.49 16.52 -3.23
CA GLU A 150 12.52 15.63 -2.60
C GLU A 150 11.07 16.08 -2.86
N LYS A 151 10.78 17.38 -2.77
CA LYS A 151 9.48 17.94 -3.13
C LYS A 151 9.13 17.66 -4.59
N TYR A 152 10.07 17.90 -5.51
CA TYR A 152 9.91 17.60 -6.93
C TYR A 152 9.71 16.11 -7.19
N ASN A 153 10.47 15.23 -6.54
CA ASN A 153 10.29 13.79 -6.72
C ASN A 153 8.89 13.29 -6.30
N LYS A 154 8.23 13.97 -5.35
CA LYS A 154 6.82 13.68 -4.98
C LYS A 154 5.81 14.14 -6.03
N THR A 155 6.16 15.07 -6.91
CA THR A 155 5.27 15.55 -8.00
C THR A 155 5.43 14.76 -9.29
N LYS A 156 6.47 13.91 -9.41
CA LYS A 156 6.67 13.04 -10.57
C LYS A 156 5.51 12.06 -10.75
N LEU A 157 5.05 11.96 -11.99
CA LEU A 157 4.01 11.03 -12.43
C LEU A 157 4.62 9.72 -12.97
N ALA A 158 5.78 9.80 -13.60
CA ALA A 158 6.51 8.67 -14.16
C ALA A 158 7.91 8.57 -13.54
N ASN A 159 8.39 7.34 -13.34
CA ASN A 159 9.75 7.09 -12.86
C ASN A 159 10.34 5.93 -13.66
N VAL A 160 11.60 6.07 -14.07
CA VAL A 160 12.35 5.01 -14.74
C VAL A 160 13.35 4.41 -13.76
N SER A 161 13.14 3.16 -13.35
CA SER A 161 14.15 2.38 -12.63
C SER A 161 15.04 1.63 -13.62
N LYS A 162 16.35 1.62 -13.36
CA LYS A 162 17.34 0.91 -14.18
C LYS A 162 18.11 -0.08 -13.32
N SER A 163 18.53 -1.18 -13.94
CA SER A 163 19.39 -2.21 -13.33
C SER A 163 18.83 -2.81 -12.04
N GLU A 164 17.53 -3.10 -12.03
CA GLU A 164 16.91 -3.80 -10.93
C GLU A 164 17.10 -5.31 -11.09
N GLU A 165 17.56 -5.98 -10.04
CA GLU A 165 17.88 -7.40 -10.04
C GLU A 165 17.07 -8.13 -8.95
N GLY A 166 16.69 -9.36 -9.22
CA GLY A 166 15.92 -10.18 -8.29
C GLY A 166 15.65 -11.58 -8.83
N SER A 167 15.20 -12.48 -7.96
CA SER A 167 14.73 -13.78 -8.39
C SER A 167 13.40 -13.64 -9.16
N ILE A 168 13.18 -14.48 -10.18
CA ILE A 168 11.94 -14.47 -10.99
C ILE A 168 10.68 -14.57 -10.12
N ASN A 169 10.74 -15.38 -9.05
CA ASN A 169 9.64 -15.57 -8.09
C ASN A 169 9.66 -14.58 -6.91
N GLY A 170 10.57 -13.62 -6.94
CA GLY A 170 10.87 -12.70 -5.86
C GLY A 170 9.94 -11.50 -5.80
N SER A 171 10.32 -10.56 -4.95
CA SER A 171 9.71 -9.23 -4.88
C SER A 171 10.74 -8.23 -5.38
N PHE A 172 10.32 -7.35 -6.28
CA PHE A 172 11.14 -6.26 -6.81
C PHE A 172 10.90 -4.99 -5.97
N LYS A 173 11.90 -4.12 -5.83
CA LYS A 173 11.81 -2.86 -5.09
C LYS A 173 10.79 -1.89 -5.72
N SER A 174 10.68 -1.87 -7.04
CA SER A 174 9.80 -0.95 -7.78
C SER A 174 8.33 -1.37 -7.75
N ILE A 175 8.05 -2.63 -8.10
CA ILE A 175 6.69 -3.18 -8.30
C ILE A 175 6.23 -4.07 -7.15
N GLY A 176 7.12 -4.51 -6.25
CA GLY A 176 6.82 -5.47 -5.21
C GLY A 176 6.72 -6.90 -5.76
N LYS A 177 5.96 -7.77 -5.06
CA LYS A 177 5.66 -9.12 -5.52
C LYS A 177 4.50 -9.08 -6.51
N ASN A 178 4.76 -9.40 -7.77
CA ASN A 178 3.74 -9.35 -8.82
C ASN A 178 3.78 -10.62 -9.69
N TYR A 179 2.67 -11.36 -9.73
CA TYR A 179 2.58 -12.64 -10.45
C TYR A 179 2.50 -12.47 -11.97
N GLN A 180 1.96 -11.34 -12.46
CA GLN A 180 1.92 -11.05 -13.90
C GLN A 180 3.34 -10.80 -14.43
N LEU A 181 4.15 -10.02 -13.68
CA LEU A 181 5.57 -9.86 -13.98
C LEU A 181 6.30 -11.21 -13.96
N MET A 182 6.10 -12.03 -12.94
CA MET A 182 6.69 -13.37 -12.87
C MET A 182 6.36 -14.21 -14.11
N GLY A 183 5.11 -14.15 -14.57
CA GLY A 183 4.68 -14.83 -15.81
C GLY A 183 5.40 -14.32 -17.05
N TYR A 184 5.52 -12.99 -17.20
CA TYR A 184 6.29 -12.38 -18.29
C TYR A 184 7.76 -12.80 -18.26
N LEU A 185 8.44 -12.64 -17.11
CA LEU A 185 9.84 -13.02 -16.95
C LEU A 185 10.09 -14.51 -17.24
N SER A 186 9.10 -15.38 -17.05
CA SER A 186 9.24 -16.81 -17.33
C SER A 186 9.20 -17.15 -18.83
N ALA A 187 8.70 -16.24 -19.67
CA ALA A 187 8.51 -16.46 -21.12
C ALA A 187 9.34 -15.51 -21.99
N MET A 188 9.80 -14.40 -21.45
CA MET A 188 10.59 -13.38 -22.15
C MET A 188 12.04 -13.81 -22.36
N LYS A 189 12.64 -13.31 -23.43
CA LYS A 189 14.08 -13.41 -23.74
C LYS A 189 14.81 -12.11 -23.38
N ASP A 190 16.13 -12.20 -23.31
CA ASP A 190 17.01 -11.05 -23.10
C ASP A 190 16.73 -9.96 -24.15
N GLY A 191 16.44 -8.75 -23.67
CA GLY A 191 16.09 -7.60 -24.49
C GLY A 191 14.58 -7.38 -24.70
N ASP A 192 13.73 -8.37 -24.43
CA ASP A 192 12.28 -8.26 -24.62
C ASP A 192 11.68 -7.18 -23.72
N VAL A 193 10.59 -6.58 -24.19
CA VAL A 193 9.77 -5.63 -23.43
C VAL A 193 8.43 -6.28 -23.13
N SER A 194 8.00 -6.23 -21.87
CA SER A 194 6.71 -6.75 -21.46
C SER A 194 5.57 -5.90 -22.04
N ASN A 195 4.37 -6.49 -22.12
CA ASN A 195 3.18 -5.66 -22.20
C ASN A 195 3.01 -4.87 -20.89
N ILE A 196 2.04 -3.96 -20.88
CA ILE A 196 1.73 -3.15 -19.71
C ILE A 196 1.16 -4.05 -18.59
N ILE A 197 1.76 -3.92 -17.42
CA ILE A 197 1.39 -4.61 -16.19
C ILE A 197 0.67 -3.61 -15.30
N GLU A 198 -0.53 -3.97 -14.88
CA GLU A 198 -1.34 -3.16 -14.00
C GLU A 198 -1.21 -3.67 -12.55
N SER A 199 -0.89 -2.79 -11.62
CA SER A 199 -0.78 -3.15 -10.22
C SER A 199 -1.29 -2.03 -9.32
N ASN A 200 -2.47 -2.26 -8.73
CA ASN A 200 -3.21 -1.27 -7.94
C ASN A 200 -3.41 0.03 -8.74
N ASN A 201 -2.77 1.12 -8.30
CA ASN A 201 -2.90 2.46 -8.88
C ASN A 201 -1.69 2.85 -9.74
N LYS A 202 -0.93 1.86 -10.24
CA LYS A 202 0.28 2.07 -11.03
C LYS A 202 0.30 1.14 -12.23
N ILE A 203 0.87 1.63 -13.32
CA ILE A 203 1.16 0.87 -14.52
C ILE A 203 2.66 0.74 -14.69
N TYR A 204 3.09 -0.43 -15.17
CA TYR A 204 4.48 -0.76 -15.36
C TYR A 204 4.67 -1.30 -16.76
N GLN A 205 5.77 -0.95 -17.37
CA GLN A 205 6.31 -1.65 -18.53
C GLN A 205 7.75 -1.99 -18.17
N ILE A 206 8.19 -3.20 -18.52
CA ILE A 206 9.48 -3.71 -18.06
C ILE A 206 10.26 -4.22 -19.27
N LYS A 207 11.52 -3.82 -19.36
CA LYS A 207 12.48 -4.40 -20.30
C LYS A 207 13.34 -5.40 -19.57
N LEU A 208 13.38 -6.63 -20.07
CA LEU A 208 14.27 -7.65 -19.55
C LEU A 208 15.68 -7.42 -20.09
N ASN A 209 16.66 -7.24 -19.20
CA ASN A 209 18.05 -7.12 -19.62
C ASN A 209 18.68 -8.49 -19.84
N ASN A 210 18.60 -9.35 -18.82
CA ASN A 210 19.13 -10.71 -18.85
C ASN A 210 18.43 -11.58 -17.80
N ILE A 211 18.29 -12.88 -18.09
CA ILE A 211 18.03 -13.92 -17.10
C ILE A 211 19.27 -14.80 -16.97
N SER A 212 19.79 -14.93 -15.75
CA SER A 212 20.85 -15.88 -15.44
C SER A 212 20.29 -17.28 -15.26
N GLU A 213 21.01 -18.29 -15.75
CA GLU A 213 20.66 -19.68 -15.49
C GLU A 213 20.84 -20.02 -14.00
N PRO A 214 20.00 -20.92 -13.45
CA PRO A 214 20.18 -21.39 -12.08
C PRO A 214 21.54 -22.06 -11.92
N THR A 215 22.45 -21.41 -11.20
CA THR A 215 23.80 -21.94 -10.91
C THR A 215 23.81 -22.98 -9.80
N GLU A 216 22.73 -23.08 -9.01
CA GLU A 216 22.67 -24.01 -7.89
C GLU A 216 22.27 -25.42 -8.34
N ILE A 217 23.26 -26.31 -8.40
CA ILE A 217 23.03 -27.76 -8.48
C ILE A 217 22.35 -28.21 -7.19
N ILE A 218 21.25 -28.95 -7.31
CA ILE A 218 20.59 -29.57 -6.14
C ILE A 218 21.40 -30.81 -5.77
N ASP A 219 22.32 -30.65 -4.84
CA ASP A 219 23.03 -31.77 -4.23
C ASP A 219 22.17 -32.54 -3.22
N GLU A 220 22.70 -33.66 -2.72
CA GLU A 220 21.99 -34.54 -1.80
C GLU A 220 21.67 -33.86 -0.46
N GLU A 221 22.54 -32.98 0.03
CA GLU A 221 22.33 -32.24 1.27
C GLU A 221 21.18 -31.24 1.15
N LYS A 222 21.16 -30.49 0.04
CA LYS A 222 20.10 -29.54 -0.27
C LYS A 222 18.78 -30.26 -0.49
N PHE A 223 18.77 -31.40 -1.19
CA PHE A 223 17.57 -32.24 -1.31
C PHE A 223 17.03 -32.68 0.05
N LYS A 224 17.89 -33.22 0.93
CA LYS A 224 17.51 -33.62 2.29
C LYS A 224 16.92 -32.47 3.09
N SER A 225 17.53 -31.27 3.00
CA SER A 225 17.04 -30.08 3.69
C SER A 225 15.66 -29.62 3.18
N ILE A 226 15.45 -29.60 1.85
CA ILE A 226 14.17 -29.25 1.22
C ILE A 226 13.09 -30.25 1.65
N ARG A 227 13.39 -31.56 1.59
CA ARG A 227 12.48 -32.61 2.03
C ARG A 227 12.09 -32.44 3.50
N LYS A 228 13.06 -32.22 4.39
CA LYS A 228 12.81 -32.01 5.81
C LYS A 228 11.91 -30.79 6.05
N ARG A 229 12.15 -29.68 5.35
CA ARG A 229 11.31 -28.47 5.44
C ARG A 229 9.88 -28.73 4.99
N LEU A 230 9.68 -29.43 3.87
CA LEU A 230 8.35 -29.77 3.35
C LEU A 230 7.59 -30.70 4.31
N LEU A 231 8.24 -31.73 4.84
CA LEU A 231 7.64 -32.64 5.82
C LEU A 231 7.23 -31.91 7.09
N ASN A 232 8.10 -31.03 7.61
CA ASN A 232 7.79 -30.23 8.79
C ASN A 232 6.62 -29.27 8.54
N SER A 233 6.59 -28.62 7.37
CA SER A 233 5.49 -27.72 6.99
C SER A 233 4.15 -28.45 6.91
N MET A 234 4.12 -29.62 6.25
CA MET A 234 2.92 -30.44 6.13
C MET A 234 2.46 -30.97 7.50
N SER A 235 3.40 -31.49 8.31
CA SER A 235 3.12 -31.98 9.66
C SER A 235 2.50 -30.89 10.54
N ASN A 236 3.09 -29.70 10.55
CA ASN A 236 2.56 -28.55 11.29
C ASN A 236 1.17 -28.13 10.80
N SER A 237 0.92 -28.15 9.49
CA SER A 237 -0.40 -27.85 8.93
C SER A 237 -1.45 -28.85 9.41
N ILE A 238 -1.17 -30.15 9.31
CA ILE A 238 -2.07 -31.22 9.76
C ILE A 238 -2.35 -31.07 11.26
N PHE A 239 -1.31 -30.88 12.08
CA PHE A 239 -1.45 -30.73 13.52
C PHE A 239 -2.33 -29.52 13.88
N ASN A 240 -2.07 -28.35 13.28
CA ASN A 240 -2.86 -27.14 13.54
C ASN A 240 -4.31 -27.30 13.09
N ASN A 241 -4.55 -27.94 11.95
CA ASN A 241 -5.91 -28.24 11.47
C ASN A 241 -6.64 -29.20 12.42
N TRP A 242 -5.94 -30.23 12.92
CA TRP A 242 -6.48 -31.15 13.90
C TRP A 242 -6.85 -30.45 15.22
N ILE A 243 -5.97 -29.59 15.75
CA ILE A 243 -6.28 -28.79 16.95
C ILE A 243 -7.49 -27.88 16.74
N GLN A 244 -7.60 -27.23 15.57
CA GLN A 244 -8.78 -26.42 15.24
C GLN A 244 -10.05 -27.26 15.19
N TYR A 245 -9.99 -28.44 14.57
CA TYR A 245 -11.10 -29.38 14.53
C TYR A 245 -11.52 -29.83 15.94
N CYS A 246 -10.57 -30.24 16.78
CA CYS A 246 -10.84 -30.64 18.15
C CYS A 246 -11.46 -29.49 18.96
N ARG A 247 -10.92 -28.27 18.86
CA ARG A 247 -11.49 -27.08 19.53
C ARG A 247 -12.91 -26.76 19.09
N LYS A 248 -13.23 -26.93 17.81
CA LYS A 248 -14.57 -26.64 17.27
C LYS A 248 -15.62 -27.65 17.74
N ASN A 249 -15.21 -28.91 17.96
CA ASN A 249 -16.12 -30.00 18.34
C ASN A 249 -16.08 -30.35 19.82
N ALA A 250 -15.18 -29.74 20.60
CA ALA A 250 -15.15 -29.90 22.04
C ALA A 250 -16.30 -29.11 22.68
N ASP A 251 -16.98 -29.73 23.63
CA ASP A 251 -17.89 -29.01 24.52
C ASP A 251 -17.07 -28.20 25.52
N ILE A 252 -17.01 -26.89 25.33
CA ILE A 252 -16.21 -25.96 26.13
C ILE A 252 -17.17 -25.13 26.98
N VAL A 253 -17.29 -25.49 28.26
CA VAL A 253 -18.13 -24.76 29.22
C VAL A 253 -17.30 -23.68 29.92
N ASP A 254 -17.68 -22.42 29.72
CA ASP A 254 -17.07 -21.28 30.41
C ASP A 254 -17.75 -21.02 31.77
N VAL A 255 -17.10 -21.47 32.84
CA VAL A 255 -17.59 -21.37 34.22
C VAL A 255 -17.33 -20.01 34.89
N ARG A 256 -16.75 -19.03 34.21
CA ARG A 256 -16.43 -17.72 34.82
C ARG A 256 -17.66 -16.90 35.21
N HIS A 257 -18.84 -17.27 34.71
CA HIS A 257 -20.13 -16.68 35.05
C HIS A 257 -20.76 -17.31 36.32
N LYS A 258 -20.14 -18.35 36.90
CA LYS A 258 -20.70 -19.14 38.03
C LYS A 258 -20.02 -18.88 39.38
N SER A 259 -19.21 -17.83 39.54
CA SER A 259 -18.60 -17.50 40.84
C SER A 259 -19.30 -16.33 41.52
N ILE A 260 -20.05 -16.70 42.58
CA ILE A 260 -20.52 -15.98 43.79
C ILE A 260 -21.33 -14.69 43.57
#